data_AF-A0A382V9R5-F1
#
_entry.id   AF-A0A382V9R5-F1
#
_cell.length_a   1.000
_cell.length_b   1.000
_cell.length_c   1.000
_cell.angle_alpha   90.00
_cell.angle_beta   90.00
_cell.angle_gamma   90.00
#
_symmetry.space_group_name_H-M   'P 1'
#
loop_
_entity.id
_entity.type
_entity.pdbx_description
1 polymer ?
#
loop_
_entity_poly.entity_id
_entity_poly.type
_entity_poly.pdbx_seq_one_letter_code
_entity_poly.pdbx_strand_id
1 'polypeptide(L)'
;MTGIENVFRLIGRRMNRFLVAAAALLLALAGMAPAYSAVVINEIHYNPPAPEGRDLEFVELFNPGTTAVSLDGWKLEGGISFEFPSGLIIGAGGYVVVCRDSNLFASRFNLREADLLGDFDGSLDNDGDEVLLLDALNAVADAVKFDDRFP
;
A
#
# COMPACT_ATOMS: atom_id res chain seq x y z
N MET A 1 -13.13 -65.39 -35.95
CA MET A 1 -13.82 -64.20 -35.39
C MET A 1 -12.91 -63.48 -34.40
N THR A 2 -11.79 -62.91 -34.85
CA THR A 2 -10.69 -62.41 -33.98
C THR A 2 -10.17 -61.01 -34.36
N GLY A 3 -10.84 -60.31 -35.28
CA GLY A 3 -10.38 -59.03 -35.83
C GLY A 3 -10.83 -57.76 -35.08
N ILE A 4 -11.85 -57.84 -34.23
CA ILE A 4 -12.47 -56.66 -33.58
C ILE A 4 -11.85 -56.38 -32.20
N GLU A 5 -11.32 -57.41 -31.52
CA GLU A 5 -10.67 -57.31 -30.20
C GLU A 5 -9.35 -56.49 -30.23
N ASN A 6 -8.66 -56.41 -31.36
CA ASN A 6 -7.37 -55.73 -31.47
C ASN A 6 -7.47 -54.23 -31.76
N VAL A 7 -8.60 -53.73 -32.26
CA VAL A 7 -8.79 -52.30 -32.54
C VAL A 7 -8.97 -51.51 -31.24
N PHE A 8 -9.63 -52.10 -30.24
CA PHE A 8 -9.85 -51.46 -28.94
C PHE A 8 -8.58 -51.33 -28.08
N ARG A 9 -7.57 -52.18 -28.29
CA ARG A 9 -6.28 -52.09 -27.56
C ARG A 9 -5.32 -51.01 -28.09
N LEU A 10 -5.51 -50.55 -29.34
CA LEU A 10 -4.60 -49.57 -29.95
C LEU A 10 -4.96 -48.11 -29.60
N ILE A 11 -6.21 -47.85 -29.19
CA ILE A 11 -6.72 -46.50 -28.90
C ILE A 11 -6.42 -46.08 -27.45
N GLY A 12 -6.32 -47.04 -26.51
CA GLY A 12 -6.21 -46.76 -25.07
C GLY A 12 -4.82 -46.35 -24.53
N ARG A 13 -3.73 -46.46 -25.31
CA ARG A 13 -2.35 -46.21 -24.82
C ARG A 13 -1.72 -44.90 -25.29
N ARG A 14 -2.39 -44.09 -26.11
CA ARG A 14 -1.86 -42.77 -26.53
C ARG A 14 -2.40 -41.58 -25.74
N MET A 15 -3.43 -41.75 -24.91
CA MET A 15 -4.11 -40.62 -24.29
C MET A 15 -3.61 -40.25 -22.89
N ASN A 16 -2.58 -40.93 -22.35
CA ASN A 16 -2.19 -40.81 -20.94
C ASN A 16 -0.86 -40.09 -20.66
N ARG A 17 -0.26 -39.40 -21.63
CA ARG A 17 0.98 -38.61 -21.40
C ARG A 17 0.82 -37.11 -21.64
N PHE A 18 -0.25 -36.67 -22.30
CA PHE A 18 -0.51 -35.24 -22.54
C PHE A 18 -1.38 -34.58 -21.47
N LEU A 19 -2.20 -35.36 -20.75
CA LEU A 19 -3.09 -34.82 -19.71
C LEU A 19 -2.38 -34.57 -18.36
N VAL A 20 -1.28 -35.27 -18.09
CA VAL A 20 -0.51 -35.10 -16.83
C VAL A 20 0.39 -33.85 -16.88
N ALA A 21 0.87 -33.45 -18.06
CA ALA A 21 1.71 -32.26 -18.21
C ALA A 21 0.91 -30.94 -18.14
N ALA A 22 -0.34 -30.92 -18.62
CA ALA A 22 -1.17 -29.71 -18.59
C ALA A 22 -1.66 -29.36 -17.16
N ALA A 23 -1.92 -30.36 -16.31
CA ALA A 23 -2.33 -30.14 -14.92
C ALA A 23 -1.18 -29.59 -14.04
N ALA A 24 0.07 -30.00 -14.31
CA ALA A 24 1.24 -29.48 -13.59
C ALA A 24 1.55 -28.01 -13.95
N LEU A 25 1.25 -27.59 -15.18
CA LEU A 25 1.43 -26.20 -15.61
C LEU A 25 0.35 -25.26 -15.03
N LEU A 26 -0.86 -25.77 -14.80
CA LEU A 26 -1.95 -25.02 -14.15
C LEU A 26 -1.79 -24.90 -12.62
N LEU A 27 -1.12 -25.85 -11.95
CA LEU A 27 -0.76 -25.70 -10.53
C LEU A 27 0.45 -24.78 -10.30
N ALA A 28 1.32 -24.59 -11.30
CA ALA A 28 2.47 -23.68 -11.19
C ALA A 28 2.10 -22.18 -11.27
N LEU A 29 0.93 -21.85 -11.82
CA LEU A 29 0.44 -20.46 -11.90
C LEU A 29 -0.41 -20.01 -10.71
N ALA A 30 -0.80 -20.92 -9.80
CA ALA A 30 -1.66 -20.60 -8.66
C ALA A 30 -0.90 -20.03 -7.44
N GLY A 31 0.44 -19.93 -7.51
CA GLY A 31 1.31 -19.60 -6.38
C GLY A 31 1.85 -18.17 -6.33
N MET A 32 1.50 -17.31 -7.29
CA MET A 32 1.93 -15.92 -7.33
C MET A 32 0.71 -15.02 -7.27
N ALA A 33 -0.05 -15.09 -6.17
CA ALA A 33 -0.79 -13.90 -5.78
C ALA A 33 0.29 -12.83 -5.52
N PRO A 34 0.24 -11.65 -6.16
CA PRO A 34 1.09 -10.55 -5.74
C PRO A 34 0.83 -10.35 -4.25
N ALA A 35 1.87 -10.49 -3.44
CA ALA A 35 1.84 -10.02 -2.06
C ALA A 35 1.78 -8.49 -2.16
N TYR A 36 0.58 -7.93 -2.28
CA TYR A 36 0.37 -6.51 -2.08
C TYR A 36 0.57 -6.24 -0.59
N SER A 37 1.83 -6.17 -0.17
CA SER A 37 2.15 -5.30 0.95
C SER A 37 2.11 -3.88 0.42
N ALA A 38 0.91 -3.32 0.28
CA ALA A 38 0.78 -1.90 0.07
C ALA A 38 1.17 -1.20 1.37
N VAL A 39 1.89 -0.09 1.23
CA VAL A 39 2.00 0.89 2.31
C VAL A 39 0.60 1.42 2.56
N VAL A 40 0.21 1.53 3.83
CA VAL A 40 -1.13 1.94 4.25
C VAL A 40 -1.07 3.23 5.05
N ILE A 41 -2.19 3.94 5.10
CA ILE A 41 -2.39 5.05 6.03
C ILE A 41 -2.69 4.44 7.40
N ASN A 42 -1.81 4.68 8.38
CA ASN A 42 -1.90 4.08 9.70
C ASN A 42 -2.59 5.00 10.72
N GLU A 43 -2.21 6.28 10.73
CA GLU A 43 -2.76 7.26 11.65
C GLU A 43 -3.01 8.58 10.91
N ILE A 44 -4.12 9.24 11.25
CA ILE A 44 -4.43 10.60 10.83
C ILE A 44 -4.73 11.40 12.10
N HIS A 45 -3.92 12.42 12.36
CA HIS A 45 -4.11 13.31 13.49
C HIS A 45 -4.69 14.64 12.99
N TYR A 46 -6.01 14.70 12.79
CA TYR A 46 -6.69 15.80 12.09
C TYR A 46 -7.23 16.92 13.00
N ASN A 47 -7.28 16.72 14.32
CA ASN A 47 -7.81 17.72 15.25
C ASN A 47 -6.95 17.82 16.53
N PRO A 48 -5.67 18.22 16.42
CA PRO A 48 -4.82 18.36 17.60
C PRO A 48 -5.36 19.45 18.55
N PRO A 49 -5.18 19.32 19.87
CA PRO A 49 -5.64 20.32 20.82
C PRO A 49 -4.87 21.65 20.67
N ALA A 50 -5.52 22.73 21.08
CA ALA A 50 -4.88 24.04 21.24
C ALA A 50 -3.75 23.99 22.31
N PRO A 51 -2.73 24.86 22.24
CA PRO A 51 -2.64 26.06 21.40
C PRO A 51 -2.19 25.82 19.95
N GLU A 52 -1.49 24.73 19.64
CA GLU A 52 -0.92 24.51 18.32
C GLU A 52 -1.98 24.12 17.28
N GLY A 53 -3.00 23.37 17.67
CA GLY A 53 -4.12 23.05 16.78
C GLY A 53 -3.64 22.39 15.47
N ARG A 54 -4.13 22.90 14.35
CA ARG A 54 -3.88 22.35 13.01
C ARG A 54 -2.40 22.27 12.61
N ASP A 55 -1.55 23.09 13.20
CA ASP A 55 -0.11 23.09 12.88
C ASP A 55 0.60 21.81 13.35
N LEU A 56 -0.03 21.03 14.24
CA LEU A 56 0.42 19.69 14.64
C LEU A 56 -0.31 18.54 13.92
N GLU A 57 -1.07 18.82 12.87
CA GLU A 57 -1.67 17.77 12.05
C GLU A 57 -0.60 16.89 11.38
N PHE A 58 -0.87 15.59 11.27
CA PHE A 58 -0.02 14.68 10.53
C PHE A 58 -0.78 13.49 9.95
N VAL A 59 -0.17 12.88 8.94
CA VAL A 59 -0.53 11.55 8.42
C VAL A 59 0.67 10.63 8.59
N GLU A 60 0.44 9.46 9.21
CA GLU A 60 1.42 8.39 9.34
C GLU A 60 1.13 7.29 8.32
N LEU A 61 2.18 6.85 7.64
CA LEU A 61 2.15 5.67 6.79
C LEU A 61 2.89 4.51 7.46
N PHE A 62 2.39 3.30 7.23
CA PHE A 62 2.98 2.06 7.71
C PHE A 62 3.21 1.08 6.56
N ASN A 63 4.35 0.40 6.58
CA ASN A 63 4.60 -0.74 5.71
C ASN A 63 4.42 -2.04 6.52
N PRO A 64 3.24 -2.70 6.46
CA PRO A 64 2.99 -3.96 7.15
C PRO A 64 3.76 -5.15 6.55
N GLY A 65 4.47 -4.93 5.45
CA GLY A 65 5.14 -5.96 4.68
C GLY A 65 6.40 -6.51 5.30
N THR A 66 6.89 -7.56 4.63
CA THR A 66 8.16 -8.20 4.95
C THR A 66 9.32 -7.65 4.12
N THR A 67 9.07 -6.70 3.21
CA THR A 67 10.08 -6.10 2.33
C THR A 67 9.99 -4.58 2.36
N ALA A 68 11.12 -3.90 2.16
CA ALA A 68 11.14 -2.45 2.01
C ALA A 68 10.43 -1.99 0.73
N VAL A 69 9.81 -0.82 0.78
CA VAL A 69 9.07 -0.20 -0.33
C VAL A 69 9.66 1.18 -0.62
N SER A 70 9.96 1.47 -1.88
CA SER A 70 10.29 2.84 -2.32
C SER A 70 9.01 3.64 -2.51
N LEU A 71 9.02 4.88 -2.04
CA LEU A 71 7.94 5.85 -2.22
C LEU A 71 8.23 6.84 -3.37
N ASP A 72 9.19 6.52 -4.26
CA ASP A 72 9.49 7.34 -5.44
C ASP A 72 8.23 7.56 -6.30
N GLY A 73 7.83 8.83 -6.46
CA GLY A 73 6.66 9.22 -7.25
C GLY A 73 5.32 8.95 -6.57
N TRP A 74 5.30 8.49 -5.31
CA TRP A 74 4.08 8.39 -4.52
C TRP A 74 3.66 9.78 -4.04
N LYS A 75 2.40 9.93 -3.64
CA LYS A 75 1.87 11.16 -3.06
C LYS A 75 0.66 10.94 -2.17
N LEU A 76 0.39 11.93 -1.33
CA LEU A 76 -0.86 12.12 -0.60
C LEU A 76 -1.73 13.14 -1.34
N GLU A 77 -3.03 12.85 -1.45
CA GLU A 77 -4.05 13.74 -2.02
C GLU A 77 -5.34 13.72 -1.16
N GLY A 78 -6.29 14.60 -1.47
CA GLY A 78 -7.56 14.76 -0.75
C GLY A 78 -7.58 16.04 0.07
N GLY A 79 -7.77 15.91 1.39
CA GLY A 79 -7.68 17.03 2.34
C GLY A 79 -6.30 17.70 2.39
N ILE A 80 -5.25 16.94 2.06
CA ILE A 80 -3.87 17.42 2.01
C ILE A 80 -3.21 17.05 0.67
N SER A 81 -2.12 17.74 0.35
CA SER A 81 -1.29 17.42 -0.81
C SER A 81 0.18 17.35 -0.41
N PHE A 82 0.83 16.22 -0.72
CA PHE A 82 2.25 16.03 -0.46
C PHE A 82 2.86 15.03 -1.45
N GLU A 83 3.95 15.41 -2.12
CA GLU A 83 4.74 14.48 -2.96
C GLU A 83 5.95 13.98 -2.18
N PHE A 84 6.14 12.65 -2.16
CA PHE A 84 7.27 12.08 -1.43
C PHE A 84 8.61 12.38 -2.13
N PRO A 85 9.67 12.73 -1.38
CA PRO A 85 10.97 12.98 -1.95
C PRO A 85 11.56 11.71 -2.55
N SER A 86 12.36 11.87 -3.60
CA SER A 86 13.02 10.74 -4.25
C SER A 86 14.05 10.08 -3.33
N GLY A 87 14.19 8.76 -3.46
CA GLY A 87 15.05 7.91 -2.63
C GLY A 87 14.45 7.54 -1.27
N LEU A 88 13.24 7.99 -0.94
CA LEU A 88 12.57 7.62 0.30
C LEU A 88 12.16 6.14 0.27
N ILE A 89 12.58 5.39 1.28
CA ILE A 89 12.28 3.97 1.44
C ILE A 89 11.69 3.75 2.83
N ILE A 90 10.53 3.10 2.87
CA ILE A 90 9.94 2.58 4.11
C ILE A 90 10.34 1.12 4.27
N GLY A 91 11.10 0.81 5.32
CA GLY A 91 11.52 -0.56 5.64
C GLY A 91 10.32 -1.48 5.94
N ALA A 92 10.56 -2.79 5.94
CA ALA A 92 9.57 -3.76 6.41
C ALA A 92 9.20 -3.47 7.88
N GLY A 93 7.90 -3.33 8.18
CA GLY A 93 7.42 -2.91 9.50
C GLY A 93 7.78 -1.46 9.87
N GLY A 94 8.26 -0.67 8.90
CA GLY A 94 8.66 0.72 9.11
C GLY A 94 7.48 1.69 9.02
N TYR A 95 7.71 2.90 9.54
CA TYR A 95 6.75 4.00 9.56
C TYR A 95 7.38 5.25 8.98
N VAL A 96 6.58 6.11 8.37
CA VAL A 96 6.95 7.50 8.04
C VAL A 96 5.80 8.43 8.40
N VAL A 97 6.12 9.63 8.86
CA VAL A 97 5.14 10.66 9.25
C VAL A 97 5.32 11.86 8.34
N VAL A 98 4.22 12.39 7.82
CA VAL A 98 4.16 13.65 7.06
C VAL A 98 3.36 14.66 7.89
N CYS A 99 4.02 15.72 8.35
CA CYS A 99 3.44 16.70 9.28
C CYS A 99 3.10 18.04 8.60
N ARG A 100 2.21 18.82 9.21
CA ARG A 100 1.76 20.11 8.66
C ARG A 100 2.84 21.19 8.70
N ASP A 101 3.51 21.31 9.83
CA ASP A 101 4.59 22.28 10.05
C ASP A 101 5.81 21.54 10.61
N SER A 102 6.79 21.30 9.76
CA SER A 102 7.99 20.53 10.11
C SER A 102 8.82 21.22 11.19
N ASN A 103 8.87 22.55 11.21
CA ASN A 103 9.61 23.34 12.19
C ASN A 103 8.97 23.25 13.59
N LEU A 104 7.65 23.42 13.65
CA LEU A 104 6.88 23.29 14.88
C LEU A 104 6.94 21.86 15.41
N PHE A 105 6.75 20.87 14.53
CA PHE A 105 6.81 19.45 14.89
C PHE A 105 8.20 19.08 15.45
N ALA A 106 9.26 19.53 14.77
CA ALA A 106 10.64 19.35 15.25
C ALA A 106 10.85 19.96 16.64
N SER A 107 10.37 21.19 16.84
CA SER A 107 10.47 21.88 18.13
C SER A 107 9.67 21.17 19.24
N ARG A 108 8.45 20.71 18.92
CA ARG A 108 7.51 20.11 19.86
C ARG A 108 7.94 18.72 20.34
N PHE A 109 8.62 17.97 19.48
CA PHE A 109 9.07 16.59 19.74
C PHE A 109 10.60 16.48 19.91
N ASN A 110 11.33 17.60 19.91
CA ASN A 110 12.78 17.65 20.05
C ASN A 110 13.51 16.79 18.97
N LEU A 111 13.11 17.00 17.72
CA LEU A 111 13.67 16.37 16.53
C LEU A 111 14.43 17.42 15.71
N ARG A 112 15.12 16.96 14.66
CA ARG A 112 15.71 17.83 13.64
C ARG A 112 14.71 17.95 12.49
N GLU A 113 14.38 19.17 12.12
CA GLU A 113 13.47 19.47 11.00
C GLU A 113 13.90 18.79 9.70
N ALA A 114 15.21 18.76 9.42
CA ALA A 114 15.77 18.13 8.22
C ALA A 114 15.56 16.60 8.14
N ASP A 115 15.14 15.96 9.23
CA ASP A 115 14.86 14.53 9.29
C ASP A 115 13.34 14.22 9.21
N LEU A 116 12.50 15.25 9.05
CA LEU A 116 11.05 15.14 8.94
C LEU A 116 10.58 15.22 7.48
N LEU A 117 9.46 14.56 7.19
CA LEU A 117 8.64 14.87 6.03
C LEU A 117 7.54 15.79 6.52
N GLY A 118 7.28 16.87 5.79
CA GLY A 118 6.23 17.79 6.21
C GLY A 118 6.08 18.99 5.31
N ASP A 119 5.38 19.97 5.86
CA ASP A 119 4.96 21.17 5.14
C ASP A 119 4.00 20.81 3.99
N PHE A 120 3.09 19.85 4.25
CA PHE A 120 2.05 19.51 3.30
C PHE A 120 1.09 20.69 3.08
N ASP A 121 0.58 20.80 1.85
CA ASP A 121 -0.47 21.75 1.50
C ASP A 121 -1.85 21.24 1.92
N GLY A 122 -2.85 22.12 1.99
CA GLY A 122 -4.23 21.75 2.35
C GLY A 122 -4.50 21.89 3.84
N SER A 123 -5.37 21.07 4.43
CA SER A 123 -5.56 20.88 5.88
C SER A 123 -6.54 19.74 6.09
N LEU A 124 -6.39 18.97 7.15
CA LEU A 124 -7.35 17.92 7.48
C LEU A 124 -8.58 18.56 8.14
N ASP A 125 -9.76 18.46 7.53
CA ASP A 125 -10.97 19.09 8.10
C ASP A 125 -11.40 18.40 9.40
N ASN A 126 -11.59 19.19 10.46
CA ASN A 126 -12.08 18.73 11.76
C ASN A 126 -13.45 18.04 11.63
N ASP A 127 -14.32 18.49 10.73
CA ASP A 127 -15.66 17.91 10.55
C ASP A 127 -15.63 16.62 9.68
N GLY A 128 -14.46 16.25 9.16
CA GLY A 128 -14.20 15.04 8.38
C GLY A 128 -13.74 15.30 6.96
N ASP A 129 -12.85 14.43 6.48
CA ASP A 129 -12.20 14.54 5.18
C ASP A 129 -11.83 13.14 4.63
N GLU A 130 -11.18 13.10 3.48
CA GLU A 130 -10.58 11.90 2.89
C GLU A 130 -9.11 12.15 2.58
N VAL A 131 -8.26 11.19 2.96
CA VAL A 131 -6.84 11.14 2.58
C VAL A 131 -6.63 9.95 1.66
N LEU A 132 -6.03 10.22 0.51
CA LEU A 132 -5.65 9.23 -0.50
C LEU A 132 -4.14 9.06 -0.50
N LEU A 133 -3.69 7.80 -0.50
CA LEU A 133 -2.31 7.45 -0.81
C LEU A 133 -2.26 6.91 -2.23
N LEU A 134 -1.56 7.61 -3.11
CA LEU A 134 -1.37 7.25 -4.51
C LEU A 134 0.04 6.73 -4.73
N ASP A 135 0.16 5.60 -5.45
CA ASP A 135 1.45 5.05 -5.86
C ASP A 135 2.06 5.82 -7.05
N ALA A 136 3.25 5.39 -7.48
CA ALA A 136 3.99 5.99 -8.59
C ALA A 136 3.24 5.96 -9.95
N LEU A 137 2.20 5.13 -10.09
CA LEU A 137 1.36 5.04 -11.27
C LEU A 137 0.08 5.87 -11.14
N ASN A 138 -0.06 6.64 -10.05
CA ASN A 138 -1.29 7.32 -9.63
C ASN A 138 -2.46 6.35 -9.36
N ALA A 139 -2.17 5.09 -9.02
CA ALA A 139 -3.19 4.18 -8.52
C ALA A 139 -3.40 4.41 -7.03
N VAL A 140 -4.65 4.32 -6.56
CA VAL A 140 -4.97 4.39 -5.13
C VAL A 140 -4.41 3.15 -4.44
N ALA A 141 -3.35 3.35 -3.66
CA ALA A 141 -2.75 2.33 -2.81
C ALA A 141 -3.56 2.16 -1.52
N ASP A 142 -4.04 3.27 -0.96
CA ASP A 142 -4.93 3.29 0.20
C ASP A 142 -5.78 4.58 0.23
N ALA A 143 -6.92 4.54 0.92
CA ALA A 143 -7.82 5.66 1.09
C ALA A 143 -8.54 5.58 2.43
N VAL A 144 -8.45 6.64 3.22
CA VAL A 144 -9.11 6.73 4.53
C VAL A 144 -10.00 7.96 4.55
N LYS A 145 -11.29 7.72 4.71
CA LYS A 145 -12.27 8.74 5.08
C LYS A 145 -12.44 8.75 6.59
N PHE A 146 -12.41 9.93 7.20
CA PHE A 146 -12.61 10.12 8.63
C PHE A 146 -13.63 11.23 8.89
N ASP A 147 -14.24 11.20 10.07
CA ASP A 147 -15.06 12.29 10.59
C ASP A 147 -15.01 12.32 12.13
N ASP A 148 -15.52 13.40 12.71
CA ASP A 148 -15.58 13.63 14.18
C ASP A 148 -16.68 12.80 14.86
N ARG A 149 -17.43 11.97 14.12
CA ARG A 149 -18.49 11.13 14.69
C ARG A 149 -17.91 9.78 15.07
N PHE A 150 -18.23 9.37 16.29
CA PHE A 150 -17.96 7.99 16.68
C PHE A 150 -18.78 7.04 15.78
N PRO A 151 -18.18 5.97 15.24
CA PRO A 151 -18.86 5.02 14.35
C PRO A 151 -20.03 4.29 15.01
#